data_AF-A0A956Q959-F1
#
_entry.id   AF-A0A956Q959-F1
#
_cell.length_a   1.000
_cell.length_b   1.000
_cell.length_c   1.000
_cell.angle_alpha   90.00
_cell.angle_beta   90.00
_cell.angle_gamma   90.00
#
_symmetry.space_group_name_H-M   'P 1'
#
loop_
_entity.id
_entity.type
_entity.pdbx_description
1 polymer ?
#
loop_
_entity_poly.entity_id
_entity_poly.type
_entity_poly.pdbx_seq_one_letter_code
_entity_poly.pdbx_strand_id
1 'polypeptide(L)'
;MGRRPILTFEDCHAVLNGTAGRGMADRVRDGLLHRLDVARRNAGSLPPEVEALRARLADDPAATREVFTQFKQEHPQLLAQHMVFANVDQLCHWLDMRPAEGVERVSKAVVVGGIHGNELSGMAVAGTIHDEHPESRVRTFSNGNPWAGMLISRRNLGDDGHSVDMNRIFPGDPNGTPEQQRAAEICSAAQKADLSIDLHEGLADWDQGRAGRLCIFHPTPQSLAFLKAFEPVLREHDFRLVPYRYDGTLVQEAGKGGAGVSLLFELPLSLDFDARTELGTKLVRSALHLGFHPPKQ
;
A
#
# COMPACT_ATOMS: atom_id res chain seq x y z
N MET A 1 22.83 10.35 3.25
CA MET A 1 21.96 10.11 2.08
C MET A 1 20.92 11.21 2.03
N GLY A 2 20.78 11.93 0.91
CA GLY A 2 19.79 13.00 0.77
C GLY A 2 18.34 12.48 0.93
N ARG A 3 17.44 13.32 1.43
CA ARG A 3 16.00 13.03 1.48
C ARG A 3 15.51 12.76 0.06
N ARG A 4 14.84 11.63 -0.15
CA ARG A 4 14.24 11.31 -1.47
C ARG A 4 12.95 12.13 -1.61
N PRO A 5 12.71 12.81 -2.73
CA PRO A 5 11.48 13.55 -2.93
C PRO A 5 10.29 12.59 -2.86
N ILE A 6 9.29 12.94 -2.04
CA ILE A 6 7.97 12.35 -2.13
C ILE A 6 7.15 13.21 -3.07
N LEU A 7 6.43 12.54 -3.96
CA LEU A 7 5.45 13.19 -4.80
C LEU A 7 4.17 13.29 -3.99
N THR A 8 3.73 14.50 -3.66
CA THR A 8 2.41 14.72 -3.08
C THR A 8 1.42 15.04 -4.19
N PHE A 9 0.12 14.83 -3.93
CA PHE A 9 -0.93 15.30 -4.82
C PHE A 9 -0.79 16.80 -5.12
N GLU A 10 -0.56 17.62 -4.08
CA GLU A 10 -0.48 19.08 -4.19
C GLU A 10 0.67 19.53 -5.09
N ASP A 11 1.86 18.95 -4.92
CA ASP A 11 3.03 19.30 -5.72
C ASP A 11 2.82 18.92 -7.20
N CYS A 12 2.33 17.71 -7.47
CA CYS A 12 2.02 17.26 -8.83
C CYS A 12 0.91 18.11 -9.47
N HIS A 13 -0.14 18.42 -8.72
CA HIS A 13 -1.26 19.24 -9.17
C HIS A 13 -0.81 20.69 -9.45
N ALA A 14 0.10 21.25 -8.66
CA ALA A 14 0.67 22.57 -8.91
C ALA A 14 1.51 22.60 -10.21
N VAL A 15 2.26 21.54 -10.50
CA VAL A 15 3.01 21.39 -11.76
C VAL A 15 2.04 21.34 -12.96
N LEU A 16 0.99 20.51 -12.89
CA LEU A 16 -0.01 20.39 -13.95
C LEU A 16 -0.71 21.72 -14.26
N ASN A 17 -1.04 22.49 -13.22
CA ASN A 17 -1.72 23.78 -13.35
C ASN A 17 -0.79 24.95 -13.67
N GLY A 18 0.53 24.72 -13.72
CA GLY A 18 1.51 25.78 -13.97
C GLY A 18 1.64 26.79 -12.82
N THR A 19 1.22 26.43 -11.61
CA THR A 19 1.35 27.25 -10.40
C THR A 19 2.59 26.90 -9.58
N ALA A 20 3.27 25.80 -9.91
CA ALA A 20 4.54 25.41 -9.28
C ALA A 20 5.67 26.38 -9.66
N GLY A 21 6.40 26.88 -8.65
CA GLY A 21 7.68 27.53 -8.89
C GLY A 21 8.74 26.55 -9.40
N ARG A 22 9.81 27.06 -10.04
CA ARG A 22 10.88 26.23 -10.64
C ARG A 22 11.41 25.13 -9.71
N GLY A 23 11.74 25.48 -8.46
CA GLY A 23 12.28 24.51 -7.51
C GLY A 23 11.29 23.40 -7.11
N MET A 24 9.98 23.64 -7.18
CA MET A 24 8.97 22.58 -6.97
C MET A 24 8.88 21.68 -8.20
N ALA A 25 8.85 22.26 -9.40
CA ALA A 25 8.83 21.49 -10.65
C ALA A 25 10.07 20.58 -10.76
N ASP A 26 11.26 21.08 -10.43
CA ASP A 26 12.49 20.28 -10.41
C ASP A 26 12.41 19.12 -9.42
N ARG A 27 11.90 19.35 -8.19
CA ARG A 27 11.72 18.27 -7.20
C ARG A 27 10.76 17.19 -7.67
N VAL A 28 9.64 17.59 -8.28
CA VAL A 28 8.62 16.68 -8.80
C VAL A 28 9.18 15.86 -9.96
N ARG A 29 9.90 16.50 -10.88
CA ARG A 29 10.62 15.84 -11.98
C ARG A 29 11.60 14.80 -11.46
N ASP A 30 12.51 15.21 -10.57
CA ASP A 30 13.57 14.33 -10.04
C ASP A 30 12.99 13.18 -9.21
N GLY A 31 11.92 13.45 -8.46
CA GLY A 31 11.16 12.45 -7.74
C GLY A 31 10.56 11.40 -8.67
N LEU A 32 9.91 11.82 -9.76
CA LEU A 32 9.34 10.89 -10.73
C LEU A 32 10.41 10.08 -11.47
N LEU A 33 11.48 10.71 -11.97
CA LEU A 33 12.60 10.03 -12.61
C LEU A 33 13.17 8.94 -11.71
N HIS A 34 13.41 9.26 -10.44
CA HIS A 34 13.90 8.27 -9.48
C HIS A 34 12.96 7.07 -9.33
N ARG A 35 11.64 7.30 -9.31
CA ARG A 35 10.63 6.24 -9.15
C ARG A 35 10.53 5.36 -10.39
N LEU A 36 10.56 5.96 -11.58
CA LEU A 36 10.62 5.25 -12.85
C LEU A 36 11.89 4.41 -12.95
N ASP A 37 13.04 4.91 -12.51
CA ASP A 37 14.28 4.15 -12.47
C ASP A 37 14.22 2.94 -11.51
N VAL A 38 13.53 3.09 -10.37
CA VAL A 38 13.28 1.97 -9.45
C VAL A 38 12.36 0.94 -10.11
N ALA A 39 11.26 1.38 -10.71
CA ALA A 39 10.33 0.49 -11.41
C ALA A 39 11.03 -0.27 -12.54
N ARG A 40 11.85 0.43 -13.36
CA ARG A 40 12.65 -0.18 -14.43
C ARG A 40 13.59 -1.26 -13.90
N ARG A 41 14.31 -0.99 -12.80
CA ARG A 41 15.22 -1.98 -12.20
C ARG A 41 14.47 -3.23 -11.70
N ASN A 42 13.27 -3.05 -11.16
CA ASN A 42 12.47 -4.15 -10.64
C ASN A 42 11.84 -5.00 -11.75
N ALA A 43 11.35 -4.36 -12.82
CA ALA A 43 10.68 -5.03 -13.93
C ALA A 43 11.62 -5.44 -15.08
N GLY A 44 12.89 -5.05 -15.04
CA GLY A 44 13.85 -5.19 -16.14
C GLY A 44 13.71 -4.10 -17.20
N SER A 45 12.48 -3.72 -17.56
CA SER A 45 12.16 -2.63 -18.50
C SER A 45 10.84 -1.96 -18.15
N LEU A 46 10.67 -0.68 -18.51
CA LEU A 46 9.35 -0.04 -18.54
C LEU A 46 8.68 -0.28 -19.91
N PRO A 47 7.35 -0.11 -20.02
CA PRO A 47 6.69 -0.06 -21.32
C PRO A 47 7.35 0.98 -22.25
N PRO A 48 7.46 0.73 -23.56
CA PRO A 48 8.16 1.63 -24.49
C PRO A 48 7.70 3.09 -24.44
N GLU A 49 6.40 3.31 -24.31
CA GLU A 49 5.79 4.64 -24.17
C GLU A 49 6.21 5.34 -22.87
N VAL A 50 6.32 4.59 -21.77
CA VAL A 50 6.79 5.10 -20.48
C VAL A 50 8.30 5.39 -20.52
N GLU A 51 9.11 4.58 -21.19
CA GLU A 51 10.53 4.88 -21.42
C GLU A 51 10.71 6.17 -22.22
N ALA A 52 9.90 6.40 -23.25
CA ALA A 52 9.94 7.63 -24.03
C ALA A 52 9.61 8.86 -23.18
N LEU A 53 8.57 8.78 -22.36
CA LEU A 53 8.22 9.85 -21.40
C LEU A 53 9.32 10.09 -20.38
N ARG A 54 9.90 9.03 -19.82
CA ARG A 54 11.03 9.10 -18.89
C ARG A 54 12.23 9.80 -19.54
N ALA A 55 12.59 9.42 -20.76
CA ALA A 55 13.71 10.03 -21.49
C ALA A 55 13.48 11.53 -21.72
N ARG A 56 12.30 11.91 -22.23
CA ARG A 56 11.91 13.32 -22.39
C ARG A 56 12.01 14.10 -21.08
N LEU A 57 11.55 13.51 -19.97
CA LEU A 57 11.61 14.14 -18.65
C LEU A 57 13.05 14.36 -18.16
N ALA A 58 13.98 13.47 -18.54
CA ALA A 58 15.40 13.58 -18.18
C ALA A 58 16.15 14.59 -19.06
N ASP A 59 15.85 14.62 -20.36
CA ASP A 59 16.59 15.41 -21.35
C ASP A 59 16.10 16.86 -21.43
N ASP A 60 14.81 17.11 -21.18
CA ASP A 60 14.21 18.44 -21.20
C ASP A 60 13.45 18.77 -19.91
N PRO A 61 14.12 19.38 -18.92
CA PRO A 61 13.49 19.97 -17.74
C PRO A 61 12.26 20.85 -18.01
N ALA A 62 12.24 21.60 -19.12
CA ALA A 62 11.14 22.50 -19.44
C ALA A 62 9.87 21.73 -19.86
N ALA A 63 10.03 20.50 -20.36
CA ALA A 63 8.93 19.61 -20.73
C ALA A 63 8.23 18.97 -19.51
N THR A 64 8.68 19.20 -18.27
CA THR A 64 8.12 18.56 -17.05
C THR A 64 6.59 18.63 -17.00
N ARG A 65 6.00 19.82 -17.24
CA ARG A 65 4.53 19.98 -17.21
C ARG A 65 3.83 19.17 -18.29
N GLU A 66 4.37 19.19 -19.51
CA GLU A 66 3.79 18.47 -20.65
C GLU A 66 3.85 16.96 -20.41
N VAL A 67 5.01 16.44 -19.98
CA VAL A 67 5.20 15.03 -19.66
C VAL A 67 4.29 14.60 -18.51
N PHE A 68 4.14 15.41 -17.45
CA PHE A 68 3.19 15.11 -16.38
C PHE A 68 1.74 15.09 -16.86
N THR A 69 1.38 16.00 -17.77
CA THR A 69 0.04 16.03 -18.37
C THR A 69 -0.21 14.76 -19.16
N GLN A 70 0.77 14.31 -19.96
CA GLN A 70 0.68 13.07 -20.71
C GLN A 70 0.59 11.85 -19.79
N PHE A 71 1.42 11.76 -18.73
CA PHE A 71 1.29 10.71 -17.72
C PHE A 71 -0.10 10.67 -17.06
N LYS A 72 -0.66 11.84 -16.71
CA LYS A 72 -1.99 11.93 -16.09
C LYS A 72 -3.11 11.48 -17.03
N GLN A 73 -2.94 11.64 -18.34
CA GLN A 73 -3.92 11.26 -19.36
C GLN A 73 -3.79 9.77 -19.74
N GLU A 74 -2.57 9.30 -19.96
CA GLU A 74 -2.31 7.97 -20.55
C GLU A 74 -2.03 6.90 -19.49
N HIS A 75 -1.46 7.28 -18.34
CA HIS A 75 -1.04 6.35 -17.28
C HIS A 75 -1.31 6.87 -15.85
N PRO A 76 -2.54 7.32 -15.53
CA PRO A 76 -2.81 7.96 -14.23
C PRO A 76 -2.49 7.07 -13.03
N GLN A 77 -2.69 5.75 -13.14
CA GLN A 77 -2.40 4.78 -12.08
C GLN A 77 -0.89 4.64 -11.84
N LEU A 78 -0.08 4.62 -12.91
CA LEU A 78 1.38 4.50 -12.83
C LEU A 78 2.00 5.69 -12.09
N LEU A 79 1.46 6.90 -12.29
CA LEU A 79 1.91 8.07 -11.56
C LEU A 79 1.37 8.06 -10.12
N ALA A 80 0.10 7.69 -9.93
CA ALA A 80 -0.54 7.67 -8.62
C ALA A 80 0.16 6.74 -7.60
N GLN A 81 0.67 5.58 -8.03
CA GLN A 81 1.40 4.66 -7.14
C GLN A 81 2.69 5.25 -6.55
N HIS A 82 3.19 6.34 -7.14
CA HIS A 82 4.37 7.05 -6.68
C HIS A 82 4.04 8.31 -5.87
N MET A 83 2.75 8.61 -5.74
CA MET A 83 2.23 9.78 -5.03
C MET A 83 1.69 9.41 -3.65
N VAL A 84 1.62 10.41 -2.78
CA VAL A 84 0.85 10.36 -1.52
C VAL A 84 -0.34 11.31 -1.63
N PHE A 85 -1.49 10.84 -1.16
CA PHE A 85 -2.74 11.59 -1.15
C PHE A 85 -3.18 11.80 0.30
N ALA A 86 -3.66 13.00 0.61
CA ALA A 86 -4.10 13.36 1.95
C ALA A 86 -5.48 12.81 2.30
N ASN A 87 -6.34 12.60 1.28
CA ASN A 87 -7.71 12.12 1.43
C ASN A 87 -8.20 11.43 0.15
N VAL A 88 -9.39 10.80 0.24
CA VAL A 88 -9.98 10.06 -0.88
C VAL A 88 -10.38 10.98 -2.04
N ASP A 89 -10.80 12.22 -1.78
CA ASP A 89 -11.26 13.14 -2.83
C ASP A 89 -10.13 13.52 -3.78
N GLN A 90 -8.92 13.75 -3.25
CA GLN A 90 -7.71 13.99 -4.06
C GLN A 90 -7.39 12.79 -4.96
N LEU A 91 -7.50 11.58 -4.41
CA LEU A 91 -7.24 10.38 -5.18
C LEU A 91 -8.31 10.14 -6.27
N CYS A 92 -9.59 10.31 -5.93
CA CYS A 92 -10.70 10.23 -6.86
C CYS A 92 -10.54 11.23 -8.01
N HIS A 93 -10.20 12.48 -7.69
CA HIS A 93 -9.90 13.51 -8.67
C HIS A 93 -8.72 13.10 -9.58
N TRP A 94 -7.66 12.53 -9.00
CA TRP A 94 -6.50 12.11 -9.75
C TRP A 94 -6.76 10.90 -10.66
N LEU A 95 -7.48 9.90 -10.17
CA LEU A 95 -7.75 8.68 -10.94
C LEU A 95 -8.97 8.79 -11.85
N ASP A 96 -9.71 9.91 -11.79
CA ASP A 96 -11.05 10.05 -12.40
C ASP A 96 -11.97 8.89 -12.01
N MET A 97 -11.94 8.54 -10.73
CA MET A 97 -12.72 7.43 -10.16
C MET A 97 -13.74 7.96 -9.16
N ARG A 98 -14.91 7.31 -9.12
CA ARG A 98 -15.93 7.58 -8.12
C ARG A 98 -15.97 6.46 -7.08
N PRO A 99 -16.11 6.77 -5.79
CA PRO A 99 -16.47 5.79 -4.79
C PRO A 99 -17.79 5.11 -5.13
N ALA A 100 -17.97 3.87 -4.71
CA ALA A 100 -19.28 3.23 -4.68
C ALA A 100 -20.24 4.01 -3.76
N GLU A 101 -21.55 3.92 -4.01
CA GLU A 101 -22.59 4.67 -3.26
C GLU A 101 -22.74 4.24 -1.79
N GLY A 102 -22.09 3.16 -1.38
CA GLY A 102 -22.09 2.68 -0.01
C GLY A 102 -20.95 1.71 0.26
N VAL A 103 -20.78 1.39 1.54
CA VAL A 103 -19.83 0.36 2.01
C VAL A 103 -20.66 -0.82 2.50
N GLU A 104 -20.50 -1.98 1.87
CA GLU A 104 -21.12 -3.20 2.37
C GLU A 104 -20.50 -3.60 3.71
N ARG A 105 -21.30 -4.27 4.54
CA ARG A 105 -20.85 -4.72 5.85
C ARG A 105 -19.73 -5.76 5.70
N VAL A 106 -18.62 -5.53 6.42
CA VAL A 106 -17.53 -6.51 6.55
C VAL A 106 -18.02 -7.75 7.31
N SER A 107 -18.35 -8.80 6.57
CA SER A 107 -18.81 -10.09 7.07
C SER A 107 -17.68 -11.08 7.26
N LYS A 108 -16.59 -10.97 6.48
CA LYS A 108 -15.38 -11.79 6.60
C LYS A 108 -14.16 -10.91 6.47
N ALA A 109 -13.22 -11.06 7.39
CA ALA A 109 -11.97 -10.33 7.36
C ALA A 109 -10.76 -11.25 7.46
N VAL A 110 -9.66 -10.82 6.86
CA VAL A 110 -8.34 -11.42 7.02
C VAL A 110 -7.38 -10.37 7.58
N VAL A 111 -6.64 -10.70 8.63
CA VAL A 111 -5.60 -9.82 9.19
C VAL A 111 -4.28 -10.57 9.17
N VAL A 112 -3.27 -9.99 8.52
CA VAL A 112 -1.97 -10.58 8.32
C VAL A 112 -0.91 -9.72 8.99
N GLY A 113 -0.08 -10.34 9.81
CA GLY A 113 1.14 -9.77 10.36
C GLY A 113 2.34 -10.65 10.04
N GLY A 114 3.53 -10.08 10.00
CA GLY A 114 4.75 -10.86 9.86
C GLY A 114 4.97 -11.49 8.48
N ILE A 115 4.54 -10.82 7.40
CA ILE A 115 5.00 -11.18 6.04
C ILE A 115 6.53 -11.02 5.94
N HIS A 116 7.05 -9.94 6.54
CA HIS A 116 8.46 -9.80 6.87
C HIS A 116 8.66 -10.15 8.35
N GLY A 117 9.67 -10.96 8.65
CA GLY A 117 9.90 -11.51 9.98
C GLY A 117 10.43 -10.53 11.02
N ASN A 118 10.98 -9.39 10.58
CA ASN A 118 11.48 -8.33 11.46
C ASN A 118 10.42 -7.27 11.81
N GLU A 119 9.18 -7.43 11.35
CA GLU A 119 8.08 -6.48 11.54
C GLU A 119 7.15 -6.98 12.66
N LEU A 120 7.69 -6.98 13.88
CA LEU A 120 7.14 -7.69 15.04
C LEU A 120 5.81 -7.12 15.54
N SER A 121 5.55 -5.82 15.40
CA SER A 121 4.30 -5.23 15.87
C SER A 121 3.10 -5.71 15.05
N GLY A 122 3.27 -5.92 13.74
CA GLY A 122 2.23 -6.53 12.91
C GLY A 122 1.84 -7.92 13.39
N MET A 123 2.82 -8.71 13.84
CA MET A 123 2.58 -10.04 14.42
C MET A 123 1.78 -9.94 15.73
N ALA A 124 2.18 -9.03 16.62
CA ALA A 124 1.52 -8.81 17.91
C ALA A 124 0.07 -8.31 17.76
N VAL A 125 -0.17 -7.39 16.82
CA VAL A 125 -1.52 -6.92 16.48
C VAL A 125 -2.38 -8.07 15.97
N ALA A 126 -1.90 -8.83 14.98
CA ALA A 126 -2.66 -9.96 14.42
C ALA A 126 -2.91 -11.07 15.46
N GLY A 127 -2.00 -11.27 16.42
CA GLY A 127 -2.22 -12.15 17.58
C GLY A 127 -3.30 -11.62 18.52
N THR A 128 -3.26 -10.33 18.88
CA THR A 128 -4.29 -9.69 19.71
C THR A 128 -5.69 -9.80 19.08
N ILE A 129 -5.78 -9.56 17.78
CA ILE A 129 -7.04 -9.67 17.02
C ILE A 129 -7.52 -11.12 16.93
N HIS A 130 -6.61 -12.10 16.90
CA HIS A 130 -6.97 -13.52 16.96
C HIS A 130 -7.69 -13.85 18.27
N ASP A 131 -7.10 -13.42 19.39
CA ASP A 131 -7.61 -13.70 20.73
C ASP A 131 -8.98 -13.02 20.99
N GLU A 132 -9.22 -11.87 20.37
CA GLU A 132 -10.50 -11.14 20.41
C GLU A 132 -11.61 -11.75 19.54
N HIS A 133 -11.23 -12.49 18.50
CA HIS A 133 -12.14 -13.05 17.51
C HIS A 133 -11.87 -14.55 17.27
N PRO A 134 -12.03 -15.39 18.30
CA PRO A 134 -11.80 -16.83 18.16
C PRO A 134 -12.83 -17.51 17.22
N GLU A 135 -13.94 -16.83 16.92
CA GLU A 135 -15.00 -17.34 16.06
C GLU A 135 -14.89 -16.80 14.62
N SER A 136 -14.96 -17.74 13.66
CA SER A 136 -14.68 -17.75 12.20
C SER A 136 -14.78 -16.48 11.31
N ARG A 137 -15.29 -15.35 11.80
CA ARG A 137 -15.48 -14.11 11.03
C ARG A 137 -14.17 -13.42 10.64
N VAL A 138 -13.17 -13.49 11.53
CA VAL A 138 -11.86 -12.87 11.33
C VAL A 138 -10.81 -13.97 11.33
N ARG A 139 -10.21 -14.22 10.17
CA ARG A 139 -9.06 -15.13 10.07
C ARG A 139 -7.78 -14.32 10.24
N THR A 140 -6.92 -14.75 11.14
CA THR A 140 -5.64 -14.09 11.38
C THR A 140 -4.46 -14.96 10.94
N PHE A 141 -3.42 -14.30 10.46
CA PHE A 141 -2.11 -14.88 10.21
C PHE A 141 -1.10 -14.03 10.99
N SER A 142 -0.92 -14.32 12.27
CA SER A 142 -0.01 -13.56 13.15
C SER A 142 1.46 -13.75 12.79
N ASN A 143 1.80 -14.90 12.22
CA ASN A 143 3.10 -15.15 11.62
C ASN A 143 2.88 -15.55 10.15
N GLY A 144 2.73 -14.54 9.30
CA GLY A 144 2.48 -14.68 7.87
C GLY A 144 3.57 -15.48 7.18
N ASN A 145 4.83 -15.19 7.51
CA ASN A 145 6.02 -15.89 7.03
C ASN A 145 6.83 -16.46 8.22
N PRO A 146 6.53 -17.69 8.66
CA PRO A 146 7.19 -18.30 9.82
C PRO A 146 8.71 -18.40 9.68
N TRP A 147 9.22 -18.64 8.47
CA TRP A 147 10.65 -18.79 8.21
C TRP A 147 11.40 -17.46 8.38
N ALA A 148 10.84 -16.34 7.89
CA ALA A 148 11.42 -15.02 8.11
C ALA A 148 11.35 -14.66 9.59
N GLY A 149 10.23 -14.99 10.23
CA GLY A 149 9.99 -14.74 11.66
C GLY A 149 11.03 -15.41 12.55
N MET A 150 11.39 -16.67 12.27
CA MET A 150 12.45 -17.38 12.99
C MET A 150 13.81 -16.66 12.93
N LEU A 151 14.09 -15.96 11.84
CA LEU A 151 15.34 -15.23 11.63
C LEU A 151 15.28 -13.76 12.05
N ILE A 152 14.10 -13.25 12.44
CA ILE A 152 13.83 -11.82 12.64
C ILE A 152 14.39 -11.01 11.45
N SER A 153 14.09 -11.48 10.24
CA SER A 153 14.64 -10.94 9.00
C SER A 153 13.53 -10.44 8.09
N ARG A 154 13.84 -9.44 7.26
CA ARG A 154 12.90 -8.98 6.23
C ARG A 154 12.58 -10.09 5.21
N ARG A 155 13.56 -10.96 4.95
CA ARG A 155 13.51 -11.99 3.90
C ARG A 155 13.91 -13.34 4.46
N ASN A 156 13.44 -14.40 3.81
CA ASN A 156 13.96 -15.74 4.05
C ASN A 156 15.34 -15.86 3.43
N LEU A 157 16.19 -16.70 4.02
CA LEU A 157 17.37 -17.22 3.34
C LEU A 157 16.92 -18.50 2.65
N GLY A 158 16.87 -18.50 1.32
CA GLY A 158 16.64 -19.73 0.55
C GLY A 158 17.82 -20.69 0.69
N ASP A 159 17.55 -21.98 0.50
CA ASP A 159 18.57 -23.04 0.56
C ASP A 159 19.65 -22.91 -0.53
N ASP A 160 19.34 -22.17 -1.60
CA ASP A 160 20.25 -21.80 -2.69
C ASP A 160 21.07 -20.52 -2.40
N GLY A 161 20.90 -19.92 -1.22
CA GLY A 161 21.52 -18.66 -0.81
C GLY A 161 20.80 -17.41 -1.33
N HIS A 162 19.69 -17.53 -2.06
CA HIS A 162 18.91 -16.38 -2.53
C HIS A 162 17.86 -15.96 -1.50
N SER A 163 17.80 -14.65 -1.22
CA SER A 163 16.82 -14.11 -0.28
C SER A 163 15.46 -13.93 -0.95
N VAL A 164 14.41 -14.61 -0.48
CA VAL A 164 13.04 -14.45 -1.00
C VAL A 164 12.29 -13.41 -0.18
N ASP A 165 11.77 -12.38 -0.85
CA ASP A 165 10.85 -11.40 -0.27
C ASP A 165 9.41 -11.87 -0.54
N MET A 166 8.73 -12.36 0.50
CA MET A 166 7.38 -12.94 0.34
C MET A 166 6.37 -11.89 -0.17
N ASN A 167 6.60 -10.60 0.07
CA ASN A 167 5.75 -9.52 -0.46
C ASN A 167 6.05 -9.20 -1.94
N ARG A 168 6.73 -10.08 -2.67
CA ARG A 168 6.98 -9.99 -4.12
C ARG A 168 6.56 -11.24 -4.89
N ILE A 169 5.99 -12.23 -4.21
CA ILE A 169 5.66 -13.53 -4.82
C ILE A 169 4.17 -13.85 -4.75
N PHE A 170 3.31 -12.94 -4.25
CA PHE A 170 1.87 -13.14 -4.34
C PHE A 170 1.44 -13.21 -5.83
N PRO A 171 0.41 -13.99 -6.19
CA PRO A 171 -0.50 -14.74 -5.32
C PRO A 171 0.10 -16.03 -4.77
N GLY A 172 1.37 -16.35 -5.05
CA GLY A 172 2.03 -17.58 -4.62
C GLY A 172 1.78 -18.74 -5.59
N ASP A 173 2.31 -19.90 -5.23
CA ASP A 173 2.11 -21.17 -5.93
C ASP A 173 1.82 -22.26 -4.89
N PRO A 174 0.63 -22.87 -4.88
CA PRO A 174 0.27 -23.93 -3.94
C PRO A 174 1.10 -25.21 -4.08
N ASN A 175 1.85 -25.37 -5.18
CA ASN A 175 2.78 -26.48 -5.40
C ASN A 175 4.26 -26.02 -5.42
N GLY A 176 4.52 -24.75 -5.10
CA GLY A 176 5.86 -24.15 -5.14
C GLY A 176 6.67 -24.37 -3.87
N THR A 177 7.61 -23.45 -3.59
CA THR A 177 8.37 -23.43 -2.33
C THR A 177 7.44 -23.22 -1.13
N PRO A 178 7.88 -23.53 0.11
CA PRO A 178 7.05 -23.29 1.29
C PRO A 178 6.52 -21.84 1.40
N GLU A 179 7.32 -20.84 1.01
CA GLU A 179 6.90 -19.44 0.94
C GLU A 179 5.82 -19.19 -0.09
N GLN A 180 5.96 -19.78 -1.29
CA GLN A 180 4.96 -19.67 -2.34
C GLN A 180 3.64 -20.34 -1.93
N GLN A 181 3.70 -21.47 -1.25
CA GLN A 181 2.53 -22.17 -0.72
C GLN A 181 1.85 -21.32 0.36
N ARG A 182 2.63 -20.70 1.24
CA ARG A 182 2.10 -19.81 2.29
C ARG A 182 1.50 -18.53 1.71
N ALA A 183 2.14 -17.93 0.72
CA ALA A 183 1.59 -16.80 -0.02
C ALA A 183 0.26 -17.17 -0.71
N ALA A 184 0.18 -18.37 -1.32
CA ALA A 184 -1.06 -18.90 -1.92
C ALA A 184 -2.18 -19.08 -0.90
N GLU A 185 -1.88 -19.61 0.27
CA GLU A 185 -2.86 -19.76 1.36
C GLU A 185 -3.41 -18.40 1.81
N ILE A 186 -2.52 -17.45 2.11
CA ILE A 186 -2.88 -16.11 2.59
C ILE A 186 -3.68 -15.36 1.51
N CYS A 187 -3.21 -15.37 0.26
CA CYS A 187 -3.87 -14.70 -0.86
C CYS A 187 -5.27 -15.29 -1.10
N SER A 188 -5.40 -16.62 -1.09
CA SER A 188 -6.69 -17.28 -1.27
C SER A 188 -7.68 -16.90 -0.16
N ALA A 189 -7.21 -16.77 1.08
CA ALA A 189 -8.04 -16.29 2.19
C ALA A 189 -8.45 -14.82 1.99
N ALA A 190 -7.49 -13.94 1.64
CA ALA A 190 -7.71 -12.52 1.45
C ALA A 190 -8.69 -12.22 0.30
N GLN A 191 -8.57 -12.92 -0.82
CA GLN A 191 -9.47 -12.77 -1.99
C GLN A 191 -10.91 -13.22 -1.71
N LYS A 192 -11.14 -14.06 -0.69
CA LYS A 192 -12.47 -14.52 -0.27
C LYS A 192 -13.07 -13.67 0.86
N ALA A 193 -12.34 -12.67 1.34
CA ALA A 193 -12.75 -11.79 2.43
C ALA A 193 -13.30 -10.47 1.87
N ASP A 194 -14.19 -9.84 2.63
CA ASP A 194 -14.68 -8.49 2.31
C ASP A 194 -13.64 -7.44 2.65
N LEU A 195 -12.77 -7.75 3.62
CA LEU A 195 -11.66 -6.92 4.06
C LEU A 195 -10.41 -7.77 4.31
N SER A 196 -9.28 -7.38 3.73
CA SER A 196 -7.96 -7.89 4.11
C SER A 196 -7.08 -6.74 4.57
N ILE A 197 -6.38 -6.94 5.70
CA ILE A 197 -5.44 -5.99 6.27
C ILE A 197 -4.08 -6.67 6.40
N ASP A 198 -3.07 -6.07 5.77
CA ASP A 198 -1.68 -6.48 5.82
C ASP A 198 -0.87 -5.46 6.65
N LEU A 199 -0.16 -5.92 7.67
CA LEU A 199 0.54 -5.06 8.62
C LEU A 199 2.06 -5.13 8.41
N HIS A 200 2.65 -3.99 8.04
CA HIS A 200 4.08 -3.78 7.81
C HIS A 200 4.64 -2.71 8.75
N GLU A 201 5.97 -2.55 8.76
CA GLU A 201 6.65 -1.48 9.48
C GLU A 201 7.56 -0.63 8.57
N GLY A 202 7.35 0.69 8.61
CA GLY A 202 8.11 1.66 7.83
C GLY A 202 9.11 2.42 8.69
N LEU A 203 10.37 2.54 8.25
CA LEU A 203 11.48 3.16 9.01
C LEU A 203 11.17 4.54 9.64
N ALA A 204 10.57 5.44 8.87
CA ALA A 204 10.18 6.77 9.33
C ALA A 204 8.92 7.23 8.60
N ASP A 205 8.31 8.31 9.08
CA ASP A 205 7.06 8.84 8.53
C ASP A 205 7.20 9.31 7.08
N TRP A 206 6.07 9.35 6.38
CA TRP A 206 5.99 9.76 4.98
C TRP A 206 6.62 11.14 4.78
N ASP A 207 6.38 12.13 5.63
CA ASP A 207 6.95 13.48 5.49
C ASP A 207 8.49 13.54 5.56
N GLN A 208 9.14 12.44 5.97
CA GLN A 208 10.60 12.27 5.98
C GLN A 208 11.15 11.51 4.77
N GLY A 209 10.34 11.23 3.74
CA GLY A 209 10.79 10.51 2.55
C GLY A 209 10.78 8.98 2.72
N ARG A 210 9.96 8.47 3.66
CA ARG A 210 9.91 7.05 4.06
C ARG A 210 8.48 6.51 4.05
N ALA A 211 8.30 5.27 4.50
CA ALA A 211 7.06 4.52 4.30
C ALA A 211 6.11 4.51 5.50
N GLY A 212 6.47 5.08 6.65
CA GLY A 212 5.62 5.11 7.83
C GLY A 212 4.36 5.98 7.67
N ARG A 213 3.28 5.57 8.32
CA ARG A 213 1.94 6.18 8.24
C ARG A 213 1.41 6.22 6.80
N LEU A 214 1.59 5.13 6.07
CA LEU A 214 0.97 4.92 4.77
C LEU A 214 -0.12 3.85 4.86
N CYS A 215 -1.27 4.14 4.25
CA CYS A 215 -2.30 3.17 3.92
C CYS A 215 -2.20 2.90 2.41
N ILE A 216 -1.70 1.70 2.08
CA ILE A 216 -1.51 1.23 0.72
C ILE A 216 -2.69 0.33 0.34
N PHE A 217 -3.21 0.44 -0.88
CA PHE A 217 -4.41 -0.31 -1.29
C PHE A 217 -4.54 -0.44 -2.81
N HIS A 218 -5.38 -1.36 -3.27
CA HIS A 218 -5.78 -1.40 -4.67
C HIS A 218 -7.03 -0.51 -4.91
N PRO A 219 -6.95 0.52 -5.77
CA PRO A 219 -8.07 1.43 -5.98
C PRO A 219 -9.18 0.76 -6.78
N THR A 220 -10.34 0.62 -6.17
CA THR A 220 -11.62 0.19 -6.76
C THR A 220 -12.72 1.11 -6.21
N PRO A 221 -13.89 1.22 -6.87
CA PRO A 221 -15.00 1.99 -6.30
C PRO A 221 -15.32 1.60 -4.85
N GLN A 222 -15.25 0.30 -4.53
CA GLN A 222 -15.47 -0.25 -3.19
C GLN A 222 -14.37 0.16 -2.20
N SER A 223 -13.08 0.05 -2.56
CA SER A 223 -12.01 0.45 -1.65
C SER A 223 -12.00 1.96 -1.41
N LEU A 224 -12.37 2.76 -2.42
CA LEU A 224 -12.54 4.21 -2.27
C LEU A 224 -13.71 4.55 -1.33
N ALA A 225 -14.85 3.86 -1.45
CA ALA A 225 -15.98 4.06 -0.53
C ALA A 225 -15.61 3.69 0.91
N PHE A 226 -14.93 2.54 1.09
CA PHE A 226 -14.44 2.11 2.39
C PHE A 226 -13.48 3.13 3.00
N LEU A 227 -12.47 3.56 2.24
CA LEU A 227 -11.49 4.54 2.71
C LEU A 227 -12.13 5.89 3.01
N LYS A 228 -13.20 6.28 2.30
CA LYS A 228 -13.93 7.52 2.58
C LYS A 228 -14.59 7.45 3.95
N ALA A 229 -15.20 6.31 4.29
CA ALA A 229 -15.76 6.06 5.61
C ALA A 229 -14.67 5.95 6.70
N PHE A 230 -13.50 5.41 6.35
CA PHE A 230 -12.36 5.24 7.27
C PHE A 230 -11.49 6.49 7.45
N GLU A 231 -11.66 7.50 6.60
CA GLU A 231 -10.81 8.68 6.55
C GLU A 231 -10.65 9.40 7.91
N PRO A 232 -11.68 9.53 8.77
CA PRO A 232 -11.50 10.15 10.08
C PRO A 232 -10.43 9.45 10.94
N VAL A 233 -10.39 8.12 10.92
CA VAL A 233 -9.42 7.32 11.68
C VAL A 233 -8.02 7.48 11.10
N LEU A 234 -7.90 7.45 9.77
CA LEU A 234 -6.61 7.68 9.10
C LEU A 234 -6.06 9.08 9.41
N ARG A 235 -6.92 10.11 9.37
CA ARG A 235 -6.54 11.50 9.64
C ARG A 235 -6.15 11.74 11.09
N GLU A 236 -6.83 11.11 12.05
CA GLU A 236 -6.47 11.18 13.47
C GLU A 236 -5.01 10.74 13.71
N HIS A 237 -4.52 9.81 12.89
CA HIS A 237 -3.19 9.24 13.01
C HIS A 237 -2.24 9.65 11.87
N ASP A 238 -2.56 10.71 11.13
CA ASP A 238 -1.78 11.24 10.00
C ASP A 238 -1.35 10.19 8.96
N PHE A 239 -2.23 9.22 8.69
CA PHE A 239 -2.01 8.29 7.57
C PHE A 239 -2.28 8.97 6.24
N ARG A 240 -1.41 8.69 5.26
CA ARG A 240 -1.59 9.08 3.85
C ARG A 240 -1.97 7.89 2.99
N LEU A 241 -2.74 8.17 1.96
CA LEU A 241 -3.22 7.18 1.01
C LEU A 241 -2.21 7.03 -0.12
N VAL A 242 -1.94 5.78 -0.50
CA VAL A 242 -1.09 5.44 -1.64
C VAL A 242 -1.71 4.27 -2.40
N PRO A 243 -2.12 4.41 -3.66
CA PRO A 243 -2.51 3.24 -4.44
C PRO A 243 -1.29 2.33 -4.64
N TYR A 244 -1.52 1.02 -4.67
CA TYR A 244 -0.55 -0.08 -4.73
C TYR A 244 0.73 0.26 -5.50
N ARG A 245 1.89 -0.21 -5.01
CA ARG A 245 3.20 0.19 -5.54
C ARG A 245 3.91 -0.82 -6.42
N TYR A 246 3.66 -2.10 -6.19
CA TYR A 246 4.49 -3.18 -6.73
C TYR A 246 3.67 -4.44 -6.94
N ASP A 247 3.84 -5.03 -8.12
CA ASP A 247 3.35 -6.36 -8.45
C ASP A 247 3.84 -7.40 -7.43
N GLY A 248 3.01 -8.43 -7.22
CA GLY A 248 3.31 -9.52 -6.31
C GLY A 248 3.22 -9.18 -4.83
N THR A 249 2.60 -8.05 -4.48
CA THR A 249 2.23 -7.73 -3.09
C THR A 249 0.85 -8.30 -2.74
N LEU A 250 0.63 -8.67 -1.47
CA LEU A 250 -0.67 -9.20 -1.04
C LEU A 250 -1.81 -8.23 -1.36
N VAL A 251 -1.61 -6.95 -1.06
CA VAL A 251 -2.63 -5.91 -1.24
C VAL A 251 -3.09 -5.77 -2.69
N GLN A 252 -2.16 -5.90 -3.64
CA GLN A 252 -2.49 -5.82 -5.05
C GLN A 252 -3.18 -7.09 -5.54
N GLU A 253 -2.65 -8.27 -5.21
CA GLU A 253 -3.19 -9.54 -5.70
C GLU A 253 -4.55 -9.88 -5.07
N ALA A 254 -4.76 -9.51 -3.81
CA ALA A 254 -6.07 -9.60 -3.18
C ALA A 254 -7.07 -8.59 -3.79
N GLY A 255 -6.61 -7.36 -4.04
CA GLY A 255 -7.44 -6.30 -4.61
C GLY A 255 -7.92 -6.56 -6.05
N LYS A 256 -7.13 -7.26 -6.87
CA LYS A 256 -7.51 -7.67 -8.24
C LYS A 256 -8.77 -8.53 -8.29
N GLY A 257 -9.09 -9.26 -7.22
CA GLY A 257 -10.29 -10.09 -7.12
C GLY A 257 -11.61 -9.30 -7.10
N GLY A 258 -11.55 -7.98 -6.89
CA GLY A 258 -12.64 -7.03 -7.14
C GLY A 258 -13.80 -7.02 -6.14
N ALA A 259 -14.02 -8.08 -5.37
CA ALA A 259 -15.15 -8.18 -4.45
C ALA A 259 -14.89 -7.55 -3.06
N GLY A 260 -13.62 -7.50 -2.62
CA GLY A 260 -13.24 -7.05 -1.28
C GLY A 260 -12.33 -5.83 -1.27
N VAL A 261 -12.12 -5.28 -0.08
CA VAL A 261 -11.16 -4.20 0.19
C VAL A 261 -9.86 -4.83 0.70
N SER A 262 -8.73 -4.44 0.11
CA SER A 262 -7.42 -4.85 0.61
C SER A 262 -6.59 -3.63 0.98
N LEU A 263 -6.12 -3.61 2.22
CA LEU A 263 -5.34 -2.53 2.82
C LEU A 263 -4.01 -3.08 3.32
N LEU A 264 -2.97 -2.29 3.21
CA LEU A 264 -1.68 -2.49 3.85
C LEU A 264 -1.35 -1.24 4.68
N PHE A 265 -1.03 -1.43 5.95
CA PHE A 265 -0.58 -0.34 6.81
C PHE A 265 0.91 -0.44 7.07
N GLU A 266 1.63 0.64 6.81
CA GLU A 266 3.03 0.78 7.19
C GLU A 266 3.11 1.52 8.53
N LEU A 267 3.18 0.76 9.63
CA LEU A 267 3.28 1.31 10.97
C LEU A 267 4.67 1.95 11.18
N PRO A 268 4.76 3.15 11.76
CA PRO A 268 6.03 3.87 11.80
C PRO A 268 6.99 3.33 12.88
N LEU A 269 8.22 3.01 12.49
CA LEU A 269 9.34 2.65 13.37
C LEU A 269 9.86 3.83 14.22
N SER A 270 9.34 5.04 14.02
CA SER A 270 9.56 6.18 14.92
C SER A 270 8.80 6.04 16.24
N LEU A 271 7.77 5.18 16.31
CA LEU A 271 7.11 4.79 17.55
C LEU A 271 7.84 3.59 18.17
N ASP A 272 7.83 3.51 19.50
CA ASP A 272 8.24 2.29 20.19
C ASP A 272 7.26 1.14 19.90
N PHE A 273 7.66 -0.07 20.30
CA PHE A 273 6.91 -1.29 20.00
C PHE A 273 5.48 -1.26 20.55
N ASP A 274 5.27 -0.74 21.77
CA ASP A 274 3.98 -0.73 22.44
C ASP A 274 3.04 0.28 21.78
N ALA A 275 3.48 1.52 21.58
CA ALA A 275 2.70 2.56 20.93
C ALA A 275 2.34 2.18 19.48
N ARG A 276 3.26 1.50 18.78
CA ARG A 276 3.02 1.00 17.42
C ARG A 276 2.02 -0.14 17.39
N THR A 277 2.08 -1.07 18.35
CA THR A 277 1.13 -2.17 18.49
C THR A 277 -0.26 -1.66 18.88
N GLU A 278 -0.34 -0.65 19.75
CA GLU A 278 -1.59 0.02 20.10
C GLU A 278 -2.20 0.70 18.87
N LEU A 279 -1.41 1.46 18.11
CA LEU A 279 -1.86 2.10 16.87
C LEU A 279 -2.36 1.08 15.86
N GLY A 280 -1.60 0.01 15.60
CA GLY A 280 -1.98 -1.05 14.67
C GLY A 280 -3.28 -1.74 15.10
N THR A 281 -3.42 -2.06 16.39
CA THR A 281 -4.64 -2.64 16.95
C THR A 281 -5.84 -1.71 16.79
N LYS A 282 -5.67 -0.41 17.06
CA LYS A 282 -6.72 0.59 16.88
C LYS A 282 -7.17 0.68 15.42
N LEU A 283 -6.23 0.73 14.47
CA LEU A 283 -6.54 0.76 13.03
C LEU A 283 -7.33 -0.48 12.61
N VAL A 284 -6.88 -1.68 13.00
CA VAL A 284 -7.56 -2.93 12.64
C VAL A 284 -8.95 -2.98 13.26
N ARG A 285 -9.10 -2.69 14.56
CA ARG A 285 -10.41 -2.67 15.21
C ARG A 285 -11.35 -1.69 14.53
N SER A 286 -10.91 -0.45 14.29
CA SER A 286 -11.76 0.55 13.65
C SER A 286 -12.17 0.12 12.23
N ALA A 287 -11.27 -0.47 11.44
CA ALA A 287 -11.58 -0.98 10.11
C ALA A 287 -12.59 -2.14 10.16
N LEU A 288 -12.46 -3.06 11.12
CA LEU A 288 -13.40 -4.16 11.33
C LEU A 288 -14.80 -3.65 11.78
N HIS A 289 -14.88 -2.50 12.45
CA HIS A 289 -16.12 -1.91 12.96
C HIS A 289 -16.87 -1.05 11.93
N LEU A 290 -16.22 -0.61 10.84
CA LEU A 290 -16.83 0.23 9.80
C LEU A 290 -18.04 -0.39 9.09
N GLY A 291 -18.40 -1.64 9.40
CA GLY A 291 -19.60 -2.32 8.91
C GLY A 291 -20.61 -2.77 9.97
N PHE A 292 -20.62 -2.25 11.20
CA PHE A 292 -21.38 -2.88 12.31
C PHE A 292 -22.61 -2.15 12.87
N HIS A 293 -23.35 -1.38 12.07
CA HIS A 293 -24.69 -0.92 12.49
C HIS A 293 -25.74 -1.02 11.39
N PRO A 294 -26.68 -2.00 11.44
CA PRO A 294 -27.96 -1.76 10.79
C PRO A 294 -28.65 -0.58 11.48
N PRO A 295 -29.41 0.26 10.76
CA PRO A 295 -30.39 1.12 11.41
C PRO A 295 -31.27 0.23 12.29
N LYS A 296 -31.51 0.64 13.53
CA LYS A 296 -32.61 0.04 14.31
C LYS A 296 -33.88 0.19 13.47
N GLN A 297 -34.57 -0.93 13.27
CA GLN A 297 -35.88 -1.00 12.60
C GLN A 297 -36.85 0.00 13.23
#